data_AF-J9DTY6-F1
#
_entry.id   AF-J9DTY6-F1
#
_cell.length_a   1.000
_cell.length_b   1.000
_cell.length_c   1.000
_cell.angle_alpha   90.00
_cell.angle_beta   90.00
_cell.angle_gamma   90.00
#
_symmetry.space_group_name_H-M   'P 1'
#
loop_
_entity.id
_entity.type
_entity.pdbx_description
1 polymer ?
#
loop_
_entity_poly.entity_id
_entity_poly.type
_entity_poly.pdbx_seq_one_letter_code
_entity_poly.pdbx_strand_id
1 'polypeptide(L)'
;MYGENWTLADICFKPPSPKLSNGPLAGVMSKLLNRLIPCIWITPIDCFWEGSKPLGPSPPLNLGPDIHAFITSLPKGNITWKNLDPLSVLKEVSTLFDLGTIFNFFERAGIGAAYLDRWCIDPLDPECPDTAPNAFDHCLAFKKFQAWNMEMPKNKQIKLEAETISTDRPKLQDDALQIFENIFG
;
A
#
# COMPACT_ATOMS: atom_id res chain seq x y z
N MET A 1 3.43 -11.62 25.16
CA MET A 1 4.31 -12.49 25.97
C MET A 1 5.34 -11.58 26.63
N TYR A 2 5.67 -11.80 27.91
CA TYR A 2 6.60 -10.92 28.66
C TYR A 2 6.19 -9.43 28.74
N GLY A 3 4.90 -9.12 28.80
CA GLY A 3 4.42 -7.73 28.83
C GLY A 3 4.40 -7.02 27.47
N GLU A 4 4.90 -7.66 26.41
CA GLU A 4 4.92 -7.12 25.05
C GLU A 4 3.81 -7.72 24.17
N ASN A 5 3.34 -6.91 23.22
CA ASN A 5 2.46 -7.34 22.14
C ASN A 5 3.31 -7.86 20.98
N TRP A 6 3.08 -9.12 20.60
CA TRP A 6 3.80 -9.76 19.50
C TRP A 6 2.86 -9.86 18.30
N THR A 7 3.33 -9.37 17.16
CA THR A 7 2.65 -9.48 15.88
C THR A 7 3.33 -10.53 15.00
N LEU A 8 2.67 -10.90 13.90
CA LEU A 8 3.29 -11.80 12.92
C LEU A 8 4.62 -11.23 12.39
N ALA A 9 4.73 -9.90 12.26
CA ALA A 9 5.93 -9.24 11.78
C ALA A 9 7.14 -9.39 12.72
N ASP A 10 6.92 -9.74 13.99
CA ASP A 10 7.97 -9.90 15.01
C ASP A 10 8.53 -11.33 15.05
N ILE A 11 7.73 -12.32 14.61
CA ILE A 11 8.08 -13.75 14.70
C ILE A 11 8.32 -14.41 13.34
N CYS A 12 7.92 -13.77 12.24
CA CYS A 12 8.06 -14.33 10.91
C CYS A 12 9.52 -14.32 10.43
N PHE A 13 9.84 -15.23 9.51
CA PHE A 13 11.12 -15.20 8.82
C PHE A 13 11.12 -14.08 7.76
N LYS A 14 12.08 -13.15 7.87
CA LYS A 14 12.32 -12.08 6.89
C LYS A 14 13.65 -12.31 6.18
N PRO A 15 13.72 -12.16 4.85
CA PRO A 15 14.99 -12.18 4.16
C PRO A 15 15.85 -10.96 4.59
N PRO A 16 17.18 -11.09 4.56
CA PRO A 16 18.06 -9.99 4.93
C PRO A 16 17.91 -8.81 3.96
N SER A 17 17.95 -7.60 4.48
CA SER A 17 17.93 -6.41 3.63
C SER A 17 19.21 -6.27 2.80
N PRO A 18 19.10 -5.74 1.57
CA PRO A 18 20.27 -5.51 0.74
C PRO A 18 21.18 -4.46 1.40
N LYS A 19 22.49 -4.71 1.38
CA LYS A 19 23.49 -3.76 1.87
C LYS A 19 23.62 -2.62 0.88
N LEU A 20 23.16 -1.44 1.27
CA LEU A 20 23.35 -0.20 0.54
C LEU A 20 24.79 0.30 0.68
N SER A 21 25.35 0.85 -0.40
CA SER A 21 26.65 1.54 -0.38
C SER A 21 26.57 2.81 0.48
N ASN A 22 27.69 3.15 1.12
CA ASN A 22 27.79 4.29 2.02
C ASN A 22 27.43 5.60 1.29
N GLY A 23 26.38 6.28 1.75
CA GLY A 23 25.93 7.57 1.27
C GLY A 23 25.09 8.28 2.33
N PRO A 24 24.87 9.60 2.22
CA PRO A 24 24.20 10.39 3.27
C PRO A 24 22.77 9.90 3.58
N LEU A 25 22.11 9.25 2.61
CA LEU A 25 20.75 8.69 2.77
C LEU A 25 20.71 7.18 2.99
N ALA A 26 21.86 6.49 3.01
CA ALA A 26 21.91 5.03 3.08
C ALA A 26 21.31 4.47 4.38
N GLY A 27 21.50 5.17 5.51
CA GLY A 27 20.94 4.79 6.80
C GLY A 27 19.41 4.94 6.88
N VAL A 28 18.85 5.94 6.19
CA VAL A 28 17.40 6.13 6.10
C VAL A 28 16.81 5.05 5.20
N MET A 29 17.41 4.82 4.04
CA MET A 29 16.94 3.83 3.08
C MET A 29 16.99 2.41 3.66
N SER A 30 18.04 2.05 4.41
CA SER A 30 18.14 0.72 5.03
C SER A 30 17.05 0.50 6.09
N LYS A 31 16.74 1.51 6.92
CA LYS A 31 15.64 1.45 7.88
C LYS A 31 14.28 1.29 7.18
N LEU A 32 14.07 1.99 6.07
CA LEU A 32 12.84 1.87 5.28
C LEU A 32 12.71 0.48 4.66
N LEU A 33 13.76 -0.02 3.99
CA LEU A 33 13.77 -1.35 3.39
C LEU A 33 13.56 -2.44 4.44
N ASN A 34 14.15 -2.34 5.63
CA ASN A 34 13.94 -3.31 6.72
C ASN A 34 12.46 -3.41 7.16
N ARG A 35 11.70 -2.33 7.07
CA ARG A 35 10.26 -2.34 7.40
C ARG A 35 9.42 -2.81 6.21
N LEU A 36 9.83 -2.49 4.99
CA LEU A 36 9.11 -2.82 3.77
C LEU A 36 9.25 -4.31 3.40
N ILE A 37 10.43 -4.89 3.60
CA ILE A 37 10.70 -6.30 3.27
C ILE A 37 9.69 -7.20 4.00
N PRO A 38 8.84 -7.93 3.25
CA PRO A 38 7.78 -8.73 3.84
C PRO A 38 8.34 -9.98 4.51
N CYS A 39 7.53 -10.53 5.41
CA CYS A 39 7.69 -11.91 5.85
C CYS A 39 7.65 -12.86 4.64
N ILE A 40 8.42 -13.95 4.67
CA ILE A 40 8.20 -15.04 3.71
C ILE A 40 6.81 -15.62 3.98
N TRP A 41 5.96 -15.49 2.98
CA TRP A 41 4.58 -15.92 3.02
C TRP A 41 4.29 -16.69 1.74
N ILE A 42 4.12 -18.01 1.82
CA ILE A 42 3.87 -18.88 0.66
C ILE A 42 2.42 -19.33 0.74
N THR A 43 1.57 -18.78 -0.13
CA THR A 43 0.12 -19.07 -0.16
C THR A 43 -0.40 -18.96 -1.59
N PRO A 44 -1.46 -19.67 -1.97
CA PRO A 44 -2.17 -19.41 -3.23
C PRO A 44 -2.80 -18.01 -3.30
N ILE A 45 -3.09 -17.37 -2.16
CA ILE A 45 -3.60 -15.99 -2.09
C ILE A 45 -2.59 -14.98 -2.65
N ASP A 46 -1.29 -15.32 -2.70
CA ASP A 46 -0.26 -14.44 -3.23
C ASP A 46 -0.51 -14.16 -4.71
N CYS A 47 -1.14 -15.07 -5.46
CA CYS A 47 -1.55 -14.81 -6.85
C CYS A 47 -2.55 -13.64 -7.02
N PHE A 48 -3.14 -13.15 -5.94
CA PHE A 48 -4.17 -12.12 -5.93
C PHE A 48 -3.73 -10.88 -5.16
N TRP A 49 -4.40 -9.76 -5.41
CA TRP A 49 -4.14 -8.50 -4.71
C TRP A 49 -4.31 -8.62 -3.19
N GLU A 50 -5.23 -9.46 -2.70
CA GLU A 50 -5.48 -9.71 -1.28
C GLU A 50 -4.25 -10.29 -0.56
N GLY A 51 -3.31 -10.89 -1.29
CA GLY A 51 -2.01 -11.31 -0.78
C GLY A 51 -1.20 -10.15 -0.18
N SER A 52 -1.47 -8.91 -0.59
CA SER A 52 -0.82 -7.71 -0.04
C SER A 52 -1.26 -7.34 1.37
N LYS A 53 -2.48 -7.72 1.79
CA LYS A 53 -3.08 -7.32 3.06
C LYS A 53 -2.37 -7.89 4.30
N PRO A 54 -2.00 -9.18 4.35
CA PRO A 54 -1.27 -9.73 5.50
C PRO A 54 0.21 -9.35 5.49
N LEU A 55 0.73 -8.89 4.35
CA LEU A 55 2.07 -8.38 4.28
C LEU A 55 2.09 -7.00 4.93
N GLY A 56 3.12 -6.77 5.76
CA GLY A 56 3.31 -5.49 6.43
C GLY A 56 3.50 -4.33 5.44
N PRO A 57 4.09 -3.21 5.85
CA PRO A 57 4.63 -2.91 7.16
C PRO A 57 3.52 -2.74 8.20
N SER A 58 3.76 -3.26 9.41
CA SER A 58 2.90 -3.06 10.58
C SER A 58 3.72 -2.35 11.66
N PRO A 59 3.44 -1.08 12.01
CA PRO A 59 2.44 -0.19 11.41
C PRO A 59 2.80 0.25 9.97
N PRO A 60 1.82 0.76 9.20
CA PRO A 60 2.05 1.33 7.87
C PRO A 60 3.12 2.41 7.87
N LEU A 61 3.82 2.56 6.74
CA LEU A 61 4.84 3.59 6.62
C LEU A 61 4.19 4.96 6.39
N ASN A 62 4.63 5.94 7.16
CA ASN A 62 4.27 7.35 7.01
C ASN A 62 5.56 8.14 6.82
N LEU A 63 5.77 8.67 5.62
CA LEU A 63 7.01 9.35 5.24
C LEU A 63 6.95 10.87 5.42
N GLY A 64 5.85 11.38 5.97
CA GLY A 64 5.63 12.82 6.17
C GLY A 64 5.34 13.56 4.87
N PRO A 65 4.76 14.77 4.94
CA PRO A 65 4.32 15.52 3.77
C PRO A 65 5.47 15.94 2.85
N ASP A 66 6.66 16.17 3.41
CA ASP A 66 7.81 16.67 2.65
C ASP A 66 8.29 15.65 1.61
N ILE A 67 8.35 14.36 1.96
CA ILE A 67 8.81 13.31 1.03
C ILE A 67 7.81 13.12 -0.12
N HIS A 68 6.51 13.23 0.14
CA HIS A 68 5.47 13.17 -0.91
C HIS A 68 5.55 14.35 -1.90
N ALA A 69 6.13 15.48 -1.49
CA ALA A 69 6.36 16.60 -2.41
C ALA A 69 7.50 16.34 -3.40
N PHE A 70 8.49 15.52 -3.00
CA PHE A 70 9.63 15.15 -3.85
C PHE A 70 9.40 13.88 -4.66
N ILE A 71 8.60 12.94 -4.15
CA ILE A 71 8.32 11.65 -4.80
C ILE A 71 6.79 11.50 -4.95
N THR A 72 6.30 11.86 -6.12
CA THR A 72 4.87 11.93 -6.45
C THR A 72 4.25 10.56 -6.70
N SER A 73 5.06 9.56 -7.04
CA SER A 73 4.66 8.16 -7.23
C SER A 73 4.33 7.44 -5.91
N LEU A 74 4.68 8.03 -4.75
CA LEU A 74 4.31 7.45 -3.47
C LEU A 74 2.81 7.63 -3.18
N PRO A 75 2.13 6.58 -2.68
CA PRO A 75 0.73 6.68 -2.28
C PRO A 75 0.53 7.75 -1.20
N LYS A 76 -0.52 8.55 -1.31
CA LYS A 76 -0.82 9.58 -0.30
C LYS A 76 -1.26 8.91 1.01
N GLY A 77 -0.58 9.22 2.12
CA GLY A 77 -0.92 8.73 3.45
C GLY A 77 -0.19 7.44 3.84
N ASN A 78 -0.91 6.47 4.41
CA ASN A 78 -0.35 5.21 4.89
C ASN A 78 0.12 4.35 3.71
N ILE A 79 1.43 4.10 3.63
CA ILE A 79 2.03 3.26 2.59
C ILE A 79 2.05 1.80 3.07
N THR A 80 1.50 0.91 2.25
CA THR A 80 1.42 -0.53 2.48
C THR A 80 1.61 -1.29 1.16
N TRP A 81 1.80 -2.61 1.20
CA TRP A 81 1.83 -3.41 -0.03
C TRP A 81 0.51 -3.36 -0.83
N LYS A 82 -0.60 -2.92 -0.21
CA LYS A 82 -1.90 -2.79 -0.87
C LYS A 82 -1.95 -1.67 -1.90
N ASN A 83 -1.13 -0.62 -1.72
CA ASN A 83 -1.18 0.61 -2.52
C ASN A 83 0.17 1.02 -3.13
N LEU A 84 1.26 0.35 -2.80
CA LEU A 84 2.60 0.71 -3.27
C LEU A 84 2.90 0.09 -4.64
N ASP A 85 3.33 0.93 -5.59
CA ASP A 85 4.00 0.52 -6.84
C ASP A 85 5.52 0.75 -6.69
N PRO A 86 6.31 -0.29 -6.36
CA PRO A 86 7.75 -0.13 -6.16
C PRO A 86 8.47 0.29 -7.44
N LEU A 87 8.02 -0.18 -8.61
CA LEU A 87 8.69 0.13 -9.88
C LEU A 87 8.52 1.61 -10.24
N SER A 88 7.32 2.17 -10.05
CA SER A 88 7.08 3.59 -10.30
C SER A 88 7.90 4.47 -9.35
N VAL A 89 7.98 4.10 -8.06
CA VAL A 89 8.81 4.81 -7.08
C VAL A 89 10.28 4.75 -7.44
N LEU A 90 10.81 3.58 -7.79
CA LEU A 90 12.22 3.45 -8.16
C LEU A 90 12.56 4.22 -9.43
N LYS A 91 11.67 4.26 -10.41
CA LYS A 91 11.87 5.06 -11.63
C LYS A 91 11.96 6.55 -11.30
N GLU A 92 11.04 7.09 -10.52
CA GLU A 92 11.08 8.50 -10.13
C GLU A 92 12.32 8.83 -9.31
N VAL A 93 12.63 8.04 -8.28
CA VAL A 93 13.81 8.26 -7.44
C VAL A 93 15.11 8.14 -8.25
N SER A 94 15.17 7.26 -9.25
CA SER A 94 16.35 7.11 -10.13
C SER A 94 16.65 8.36 -10.96
N THR A 95 15.65 9.22 -11.20
CA THR A 95 15.87 10.50 -11.89
C THR A 95 16.50 11.56 -10.99
N LEU A 96 16.33 11.41 -9.67
CA LEU A 96 16.78 12.37 -8.66
C LEU A 96 18.08 11.93 -7.97
N PHE A 97 18.28 10.63 -7.82
CA PHE A 97 19.39 10.03 -7.09
C PHE A 97 19.96 8.82 -7.82
N ASP A 98 21.27 8.62 -7.73
CA ASP A 98 21.89 7.38 -8.20
C ASP A 98 21.54 6.22 -7.26
N LEU A 99 20.70 5.32 -7.75
CA LEU A 99 20.25 4.12 -7.03
C LEU A 99 21.24 2.95 -7.12
N GLY A 100 22.32 3.09 -7.90
CA GLY A 100 23.35 2.07 -8.08
C GLY A 100 22.79 0.68 -8.36
N THR A 101 23.13 -0.28 -7.50
CA THR A 101 22.71 -1.68 -7.67
C THR A 101 21.26 -1.95 -7.24
N ILE A 102 20.61 -1.05 -6.50
CA ILE A 102 19.26 -1.28 -5.95
C ILE A 102 18.24 -1.44 -7.06
N PHE A 103 18.29 -0.54 -8.05
CA PHE A 103 17.39 -0.59 -9.19
C PHE A 103 17.48 -1.95 -9.91
N ASN A 104 18.72 -2.39 -10.17
CA ASN A 104 18.99 -3.69 -10.78
C ASN A 104 18.48 -4.87 -9.94
N PHE A 105 18.55 -4.79 -8.61
CA PHE A 105 18.01 -5.85 -7.74
C PHE A 105 16.49 -5.96 -7.87
N PHE A 106 15.77 -4.84 -7.83
CA PHE A 106 14.31 -4.83 -7.96
C PHE A 106 13.84 -5.26 -9.35
N GLU A 107 14.54 -4.81 -10.39
CA GLU A 107 14.24 -5.20 -11.77
C GLU A 107 14.44 -6.71 -11.99
N ARG A 108 15.57 -7.27 -11.54
CA ARG A 108 15.86 -8.71 -11.66
C ARG A 108 14.99 -9.59 -10.78
N ALA A 109 14.55 -9.07 -9.63
CA ALA A 109 13.59 -9.75 -8.78
C ALA A 109 12.19 -9.83 -9.41
N GLY A 110 11.93 -9.06 -10.48
CA GLY A 110 10.65 -9.07 -11.18
C GLY A 110 9.49 -8.57 -10.32
N ILE A 111 9.75 -7.65 -9.37
CA ILE A 111 8.73 -7.16 -8.44
C ILE A 111 7.64 -6.35 -9.17
N GLY A 112 8.01 -5.57 -10.20
CA GLY A 112 7.05 -4.79 -10.98
C GLY A 112 6.19 -3.85 -10.13
N ALA A 113 4.89 -3.80 -10.41
CA ALA A 113 3.89 -3.06 -9.63
C ALA A 113 3.44 -3.80 -8.35
N ALA A 114 4.17 -4.84 -7.95
CA ALA A 114 3.91 -5.71 -6.81
C ALA A 114 2.54 -6.42 -6.87
N TYR A 115 1.52 -5.86 -6.20
CA TYR A 115 0.17 -6.44 -6.11
C TYR A 115 -0.87 -5.65 -6.90
N LEU A 116 -0.52 -4.46 -7.41
CA LEU A 116 -1.51 -3.55 -8.01
C LEU A 116 -2.01 -3.98 -9.38
N ASP A 117 -1.27 -4.83 -10.08
CA ASP A 117 -1.61 -5.41 -11.38
C ASP A 117 -2.13 -6.85 -11.27
N ARG A 118 -2.32 -7.37 -10.04
CA ARG A 118 -2.88 -8.70 -9.79
C ARG A 118 -4.41 -8.63 -9.78
N TRP A 119 -5.04 -9.78 -9.97
CA TRP A 119 -6.49 -9.92 -9.89
C TRP A 119 -6.94 -9.78 -8.42
N CYS A 120 -8.09 -9.15 -8.18
CA CYS A 120 -8.74 -9.15 -6.87
C CYS A 120 -9.60 -10.42 -6.72
N ILE A 121 -9.53 -11.11 -5.59
CA ILE A 121 -10.46 -12.20 -5.23
C ILE A 121 -11.88 -11.63 -5.09
N ASP A 122 -12.00 -10.47 -4.44
CA ASP A 122 -13.24 -9.70 -4.37
C ASP A 122 -13.11 -8.39 -5.17
N PRO A 123 -13.63 -8.34 -6.41
CA PRO A 123 -13.65 -7.12 -7.22
C PRO A 123 -14.45 -5.97 -6.62
N LEU A 124 -15.34 -6.25 -5.67
CA LEU A 124 -16.19 -5.25 -5.02
C LEU A 124 -15.55 -4.67 -3.75
N ASP A 125 -14.36 -5.13 -3.38
CA ASP A 125 -13.60 -4.57 -2.29
C ASP A 125 -13.23 -3.10 -2.60
N PRO A 126 -13.61 -2.13 -1.75
CA PRO A 126 -13.33 -0.71 -2.00
C PRO A 126 -11.83 -0.36 -2.00
N GLU A 127 -10.97 -1.23 -1.46
CA GLU A 127 -9.52 -1.08 -1.51
C GLU A 127 -8.88 -1.77 -2.72
N CYS A 128 -9.63 -2.56 -3.51
CA CYS A 128 -9.13 -3.18 -4.74
C CYS A 128 -8.71 -2.06 -5.73
N PRO A 129 -7.50 -2.11 -6.29
CA PRO A 129 -6.99 -1.04 -7.14
C PRO A 129 -7.66 -1.05 -8.52
N ASP A 130 -7.89 0.14 -9.08
CA ASP A 130 -8.44 0.30 -10.44
C ASP A 130 -7.55 -0.31 -11.55
N THR A 131 -6.27 -0.54 -11.24
CA THR A 131 -5.30 -1.18 -12.14
C THR A 131 -5.43 -2.69 -12.20
N ALA A 132 -6.21 -3.31 -11.30
CA ALA A 132 -6.44 -4.75 -11.32
C ALA A 132 -7.20 -5.17 -12.60
N PRO A 133 -6.87 -6.30 -13.24
CA PRO A 133 -7.51 -6.73 -14.49
C PRO A 133 -9.03 -6.92 -14.40
N ASN A 134 -9.54 -7.19 -13.20
CA ASN A 134 -10.95 -7.40 -12.91
C ASN A 134 -11.55 -6.29 -12.02
N ALA A 135 -10.92 -5.12 -11.95
CA ALA A 135 -11.44 -3.98 -11.20
C ALA A 135 -12.90 -3.67 -11.58
N PHE A 136 -13.75 -3.47 -10.57
CA PHE A 136 -15.17 -3.21 -10.78
C PHE A 136 -15.46 -1.71 -10.85
N ASP A 137 -15.95 -1.26 -12.00
CA ASP A 137 -16.39 0.14 -12.16
C ASP A 137 -17.77 0.36 -11.50
N HIS A 138 -17.74 0.75 -10.23
CA HIS A 138 -18.91 1.11 -9.45
C HIS A 138 -19.74 2.23 -10.10
N CYS A 139 -19.09 3.21 -10.72
CA CYS A 139 -19.78 4.34 -11.35
C CYS A 139 -20.53 3.91 -12.61
N LEU A 140 -19.96 3.03 -13.43
CA LEU A 140 -20.61 2.47 -14.61
C LEU A 140 -21.75 1.54 -14.22
N ALA A 141 -21.57 0.71 -13.20
CA ALA A 141 -22.64 -0.13 -12.65
C ALA A 141 -23.81 0.75 -12.15
N PHE A 142 -23.49 1.82 -11.42
CA PHE A 142 -24.49 2.78 -10.94
C PHE A 142 -25.24 3.49 -12.07
N LYS A 143 -24.55 3.91 -13.14
CA LYS A 143 -25.20 4.51 -14.32
C LYS A 143 -26.17 3.54 -14.99
N LYS A 144 -25.78 2.28 -15.14
CA LYS A 144 -26.66 1.21 -15.68
C LYS A 144 -27.88 0.99 -14.78
N PHE A 145 -27.65 0.94 -13.47
CA PHE A 145 -28.74 0.84 -12.49
C PHE A 145 -29.70 2.02 -12.58
N GLN A 146 -29.20 3.25 -12.64
CA GLN A 146 -30.05 4.43 -12.75
C GLN A 146 -30.90 4.43 -14.02
N ALA A 147 -30.31 4.09 -15.17
CA ALA A 147 -31.05 3.99 -16.43
C ALA A 147 -32.20 2.98 -16.32
N TRP A 148 -31.91 1.76 -15.84
CA TRP A 148 -32.92 0.74 -15.58
C TRP A 148 -34.00 1.20 -14.60
N ASN A 149 -33.60 1.88 -13.51
CA ASN A 149 -34.52 2.33 -12.47
C ASN A 149 -35.44 3.46 -12.97
N MET A 150 -34.98 4.32 -13.88
CA MET A 150 -35.80 5.37 -14.48
C MET A 150 -36.87 4.84 -15.43
N GLU A 151 -36.64 3.70 -16.08
CA GLU A 151 -37.60 3.02 -16.96
C GLU A 151 -38.73 2.32 -16.18
N MET A 152 -38.52 2.07 -14.88
CA MET A 152 -39.50 1.39 -14.05
C MET A 152 -40.70 2.30 -13.73
N PRO A 153 -41.92 1.73 -13.60
CA PRO A 153 -43.09 2.47 -13.12
C PRO A 153 -42.81 3.14 -11.77
N LYS A 154 -43.32 4.36 -11.54
CA LYS A 154 -43.01 5.20 -10.37
C LYS A 154 -43.15 4.48 -9.01
N ASN A 155 -44.09 3.54 -8.90
CA ASN A 155 -44.33 2.76 -7.69
C ASN A 155 -43.30 1.63 -7.44
N LYS A 156 -42.49 1.29 -8.45
CA LYS A 156 -41.41 0.30 -8.38
C LYS A 156 -40.02 0.92 -8.47
N GLN A 157 -39.92 2.24 -8.59
CA GLN A 157 -38.63 2.93 -8.61
C GLN A 157 -37.97 2.84 -7.23
N ILE A 158 -36.72 2.38 -7.22
CA ILE A 158 -35.89 2.28 -6.02
C ILE A 158 -35.28 3.65 -5.75
N LYS A 159 -35.45 4.18 -4.54
CA LYS A 159 -34.75 5.38 -4.09
C LYS A 159 -33.49 4.94 -3.34
N LEU A 160 -32.34 5.38 -3.82
CA LEU A 160 -31.08 5.14 -3.14
C LEU A 160 -30.86 6.22 -2.10
N GLU A 161 -30.54 5.83 -0.88
CA GLU A 161 -30.09 6.71 0.18
C GLU A 161 -28.57 6.76 0.17
N ALA A 162 -28.00 7.94 0.38
CA ALA A 162 -26.56 8.07 0.50
C ALA A 162 -26.12 7.47 1.84
N GLU A 163 -25.28 6.44 1.78
CA GLU A 163 -24.63 5.93 2.98
C GLU A 163 -23.55 6.93 3.43
N THR A 164 -23.66 7.42 4.66
CA THR A 164 -22.60 8.20 5.28
C THR A 164 -21.46 7.27 5.67
N ILE A 165 -20.40 7.23 4.87
CA ILE A 165 -19.17 6.51 5.24
C ILE A 165 -18.60 7.20 6.47
N SER A 166 -18.71 6.58 7.65
CA SER A 166 -18.07 7.09 8.86
C SER A 166 -16.57 7.09 8.63
N THR A 167 -15.98 8.27 8.45
CA THR A 167 -14.53 8.43 8.55
C THR A 167 -14.13 8.40 10.01
N ASP A 168 -14.38 7.29 10.71
CA ASP A 168 -13.68 6.98 11.95
C ASP A 168 -12.24 6.63 11.57
N ARG A 169 -11.47 7.65 11.19
CA ARG A 169 -10.03 7.60 11.34
C ARG A 169 -9.81 7.49 12.85
N PRO A 170 -9.27 6.38 13.39
CA PRO A 170 -8.77 6.42 14.74
C PRO A 170 -7.78 7.58 14.80
N LYS A 171 -8.01 8.53 15.71
CA LYS A 171 -7.04 9.57 16.04
C LYS A 171 -5.80 8.85 16.58
N LEU A 172 -4.85 8.53 15.71
CA LEU A 172 -3.47 8.25 16.12
C LEU A 172 -2.81 9.60 16.38
N GLN A 173 -3.13 10.13 17.55
CA GLN A 173 -2.44 11.19 18.26
C GLN A 173 -1.96 10.45 19.51
N ASP A 174 -0.70 9.98 19.62
CA ASP A 174 0.48 10.82 19.87
C ASP A 174 1.82 10.10 19.56
N ASP A 175 1.82 8.91 18.95
CA ASP A 175 3.04 8.07 18.91
C ASP A 175 4.08 8.51 17.86
N ALA A 176 3.69 9.37 16.90
CA ALA A 176 4.59 9.87 15.86
C ALA A 176 5.63 10.86 16.41
N LEU A 177 5.31 11.60 17.48
CA LEU A 177 6.24 12.56 18.09
C LEU A 177 7.38 11.86 18.86
N GLN A 178 7.11 10.69 19.46
CA GLN A 178 8.16 9.90 20.13
C GLN A 178 9.16 9.28 19.14
N ILE A 179 8.77 9.05 17.90
CA ILE A 179 9.67 8.51 16.87
C ILE A 179 10.56 9.62 16.30
N PHE A 180 10.06 10.86 16.18
CA PHE A 180 10.88 12.00 15.75
C PHE A 180 11.97 12.37 16.76
N GLU A 181 11.70 12.30 18.07
CA GLU A 181 12.72 12.53 19.12
C GLU A 181 13.81 11.44 19.11
N ASN A 182 13.47 10.19 18.79
CA ASN A 182 14.45 9.10 18.65
C ASN A 182 15.22 9.09 17.32
N ILE A 183 14.88 9.98 16.37
CA ILE A 183 15.55 10.09 15.07
C ILE A 183 16.50 11.29 15.01
N PHE A 184 16.23 12.36 15.78
CA PHE A 184 17.03 13.59 15.78
C PHE A 184 17.63 13.98 17.15
N GLY A 185 17.47 13.12 18.16
CA GLY A 185 18.23 13.14 19.43
C GLY A 185 19.32 12.09 19.44
#